data_AF-S8F5L2-F1
#
_entry.id   AF-S8F5L2-F1
#
_cell.length_a   1.000
_cell.length_b   1.000
_cell.length_c   1.000
_cell.angle_alpha   90.00
_cell.angle_beta   90.00
_cell.angle_gamma   90.00
#
_symmetry.space_group_name_H-M   'P 1'
#
loop_
_entity.id
_entity.type
_entity.pdbx_description
1 polymer ?
#
loop_
_entity_poly.entity_id
_entity_poly.type
_entity_poly.pdbx_seq_one_letter_code
_entity_poly.pdbx_strand_id
1 'polypeptide(L)'
;SAATMVPPYHPSEWEKTNYYHGLSDDPPVLLYRSNFLRPFPRPTGGSQNIPEKTIHGDFKTPLNAVWHTVAPKICDSLKARRIQYCALHTSRFITHGEDGQTTRGPVVIWITVLPNSTTVEDAHLVTPDILALLEDNGVHDVVVEWTEGVVE
;
A
#
# COMPACT_ATOMS: atom_id res chain seq x y z
N SER A 1 -31.62 -4.54 -13.01
CA SER A 1 -30.19 -4.22 -13.03
C SER A 1 -29.41 -5.34 -12.36
N ALA A 2 -28.43 -5.93 -13.04
CA ALA A 2 -27.50 -6.85 -12.40
C ALA A 2 -26.54 -6.03 -11.53
N ALA A 3 -26.49 -6.31 -10.22
CA ALA A 3 -25.45 -5.76 -9.37
C ALA A 3 -24.14 -6.45 -9.75
N THR A 4 -23.22 -5.74 -10.40
CA THR A 4 -21.86 -6.23 -10.63
C THR A 4 -21.21 -6.44 -9.27
N MET A 5 -20.86 -7.69 -8.95
CA MET A 5 -20.17 -8.02 -7.72
C MET A 5 -18.76 -7.42 -7.76
N VAL A 6 -18.49 -6.48 -6.85
CA VAL A 6 -17.17 -5.86 -6.72
C VAL A 6 -16.19 -6.94 -6.23
N PRO A 7 -15.04 -7.16 -6.89
CA PRO A 7 -14.09 -8.16 -6.45
C PRO A 7 -13.56 -7.84 -5.04
N PRO A 8 -13.25 -8.86 -4.22
CA PRO A 8 -12.88 -8.66 -2.81
C PRO A 8 -11.56 -7.91 -2.61
N TYR A 9 -10.74 -7.78 -3.64
CA TYR A 9 -9.48 -7.04 -3.61
C TYR A 9 -9.62 -5.54 -3.89
N HIS A 10 -10.83 -5.06 -4.21
CA HIS A 10 -11.08 -3.62 -4.34
C HIS A 10 -11.29 -2.99 -2.97
N PRO A 11 -10.45 -2.02 -2.56
CA PRO A 11 -10.72 -1.24 -1.36
C PRO A 11 -12.05 -0.49 -1.50
N SER A 12 -12.80 -0.41 -0.40
CA SER A 12 -14.00 0.44 -0.35
C SER A 12 -13.63 1.93 -0.47
N GLU A 13 -14.52 2.78 -0.97
CA GLU A 13 -14.27 4.24 -1.00
C GLU A 13 -13.90 4.80 0.39
N TRP A 14 -14.53 4.26 1.45
CA TRP A 14 -14.17 4.60 2.83
C TRP A 14 -12.70 4.29 3.14
N GLU A 15 -12.24 3.10 2.77
CA GLU A 15 -10.86 2.68 2.98
C GLU A 15 -9.90 3.52 2.14
N LYS A 16 -10.21 3.76 0.86
CA LYS A 16 -9.34 4.54 -0.04
C LYS A 16 -8.96 5.91 0.54
N THR A 17 -9.95 6.62 1.07
CA THR A 17 -9.78 7.98 1.61
C THR A 17 -9.18 7.99 3.03
N ASN A 18 -9.39 6.95 3.83
CA ASN A 18 -9.02 6.96 5.25
C ASN A 18 -7.84 6.05 5.58
N TYR A 19 -7.31 5.26 4.63
CA TYR A 19 -6.23 4.32 4.92
C TYR A 19 -4.99 4.99 5.50
N TYR A 20 -4.63 6.18 4.99
CA TYR A 20 -3.46 6.95 5.39
C TYR A 20 -3.79 8.12 6.33
N HIS A 21 -4.93 8.08 7.01
CA HIS A 21 -5.32 9.11 7.97
C HIS A 21 -4.19 9.38 8.99
N GLY A 22 -3.90 10.66 9.26
CA GLY A 22 -2.85 11.09 10.19
C GLY A 22 -1.46 11.31 9.57
N LEU A 23 -1.21 10.93 8.31
CA LEU A 23 0.10 11.16 7.68
C LEU A 23 0.36 12.63 7.31
N SER A 24 -0.67 13.32 6.84
CA SER A 24 -0.64 14.73 6.41
C SER A 24 -2.08 15.27 6.34
N ASP A 25 -2.23 16.58 6.12
CA ASP A 25 -3.54 17.21 5.89
C ASP A 25 -4.22 16.71 4.61
N ASP A 26 -3.41 16.34 3.60
CA ASP A 26 -3.85 15.74 2.33
C ASP A 26 -3.04 14.47 2.07
N PRO A 27 -3.43 13.32 2.67
CA PRO A 27 -2.71 12.07 2.49
C PRO A 27 -3.04 11.44 1.12
N PRO A 28 -2.13 10.62 0.57
CA PRO A 28 -2.37 9.98 -0.72
C PRO A 28 -3.56 9.01 -0.66
N VAL A 29 -4.23 8.83 -1.80
CA VAL A 29 -5.38 7.93 -1.90
C VAL A 29 -4.90 6.50 -2.11
N LEU A 30 -5.37 5.56 -1.28
CA LEU A 30 -5.06 4.14 -1.48
C LEU A 30 -5.74 3.64 -2.77
N LEU A 31 -4.96 3.07 -3.68
CA LEU A 31 -5.45 2.38 -4.87
C LEU A 31 -5.68 0.89 -4.59
N TYR A 32 -4.68 0.22 -4.01
CA TYR A 32 -4.70 -1.22 -3.77
C TYR A 32 -3.69 -1.59 -2.67
N ARG A 33 -3.96 -2.66 -1.93
CA ARG A 33 -2.98 -3.27 -1.01
C ARG A 33 -3.02 -4.79 -1.08
N SER A 34 -1.85 -5.40 -1.11
CA SER A 34 -1.67 -6.85 -1.22
C SER A 34 -2.31 -7.65 -0.09
N ASN A 35 -2.43 -7.08 1.10
CA ASN A 35 -3.05 -7.71 2.28
C ASN A 35 -4.56 -7.46 2.38
N PHE A 36 -5.25 -7.25 1.24
CA PHE A 36 -6.68 -6.89 1.16
C PHE A 36 -7.64 -7.81 1.93
N LEU A 37 -7.27 -9.07 2.17
CA LEU A 37 -8.05 -10.00 3.01
C LEU A 37 -8.14 -9.56 4.47
N ARG A 38 -7.18 -8.76 4.96
CA ARG A 38 -7.28 -8.13 6.28
C ARG A 38 -8.26 -6.96 6.16
N PRO A 39 -9.37 -6.93 6.92
CA PRO A 39 -10.36 -5.87 6.80
C PRO A 39 -9.79 -4.53 7.28
N PHE A 40 -10.19 -3.44 6.63
CA PHE A 40 -9.96 -2.10 7.13
C PHE A 40 -11.12 -1.70 8.06
N PRO A 41 -10.85 -1.23 9.29
CA PRO A 41 -11.90 -0.90 10.24
C PRO A 41 -12.78 0.24 9.70
N ARG A 42 -14.10 0.01 9.74
CA ARG A 42 -15.10 1.04 9.50
C ARG A 42 -15.88 1.26 10.79
N PRO A 43 -15.75 2.43 11.44
CA PRO A 43 -16.51 2.73 12.65
C PRO A 43 -18.01 2.59 12.37
N THR A 44 -18.73 1.97 13.29
CA THR A 44 -20.20 1.89 13.28
C THR A 44 -20.73 2.76 14.42
N GLY A 45 -20.90 4.07 14.17
CA GLY A 45 -21.35 5.02 15.21
C GLY A 45 -21.01 6.49 14.94
N GLY A 46 -21.51 7.38 15.82
CA GLY A 46 -21.46 8.84 15.68
C GLY A 46 -20.21 9.54 16.21
N SER A 47 -19.39 8.91 17.05
CA SER A 47 -18.03 9.37 17.35
C SER A 47 -17.05 8.40 16.70
N GLN A 48 -16.38 8.87 15.65
CA GLN A 48 -15.50 8.08 14.78
C GLN A 48 -14.06 8.49 15.04
N ASN A 49 -13.28 7.66 15.75
CA ASN A 49 -11.83 7.82 15.75
C ASN A 49 -11.27 6.86 14.70
N ILE A 50 -10.88 7.43 13.57
CA ILE A 50 -10.15 6.70 12.54
C ILE A 50 -8.72 6.53 13.07
N PRO A 51 -8.15 5.31 13.09
CA PRO A 51 -6.78 5.11 13.55
C PRO A 51 -5.80 5.97 12.75
N GLU A 52 -4.98 6.76 13.44
CA GLU A 52 -3.96 7.59 12.80
C GLU A 52 -2.73 6.73 12.45
N LYS A 53 -2.13 7.01 11.31
CA LYS A 53 -0.87 6.45 10.88
C LYS A 53 0.25 7.47 11.04
N THR A 54 1.44 6.96 11.27
CA THR A 54 2.70 7.70 11.16
C THR A 54 3.68 6.89 10.33
N ILE A 55 4.44 7.56 9.46
CA ILE A 55 5.51 6.93 8.68
C ILE A 55 6.74 6.76 9.58
N HIS A 56 7.26 5.54 9.62
CA HIS A 56 8.55 5.24 10.17
C HIS A 56 9.47 4.70 9.08
N GLY A 57 10.64 5.32 8.94
CA GLY A 57 11.69 4.82 8.06
C GLY A 57 12.09 3.39 8.44
N ASP A 58 12.21 2.52 7.45
CA ASP A 58 12.60 1.13 7.65
C ASP A 58 14.13 1.00 7.59
N PHE A 59 14.77 1.03 8.76
CA PHE A 59 16.21 0.87 8.89
C PHE A 59 16.53 -0.53 9.44
N LYS A 60 17.51 -1.21 8.83
CA LYS A 60 18.08 -2.51 9.23
C LYS A 60 17.17 -3.74 9.01
N THR A 61 16.36 -3.74 7.95
CA THR A 61 15.62 -4.93 7.52
C THR A 61 16.37 -5.70 6.42
N PRO A 62 16.05 -7.00 6.20
CA PRO A 62 16.59 -7.76 5.06
C PRO A 62 16.38 -7.04 3.72
N LEU A 63 15.28 -6.30 3.58
CA LEU A 63 15.00 -5.49 2.40
C LEU A 63 16.11 -4.48 2.09
N ASN A 64 16.70 -3.84 3.10
CA ASN A 64 17.75 -2.83 2.88
C ASN A 64 19.01 -3.44 2.25
N ALA A 65 19.32 -4.70 2.57
CA ALA A 65 20.49 -5.39 2.02
C ALA A 65 20.32 -5.70 0.53
N VAL A 66 19.09 -5.92 0.07
CA VAL A 66 18.79 -6.32 -1.31
C VAL A 66 18.12 -5.23 -2.14
N TRP A 67 17.86 -4.05 -1.56
CA TRP A 67 17.09 -2.98 -2.20
C TRP A 67 17.64 -2.57 -3.56
N HIS A 68 18.97 -2.41 -3.67
CA HIS A 68 19.64 -2.07 -4.93
C HIS A 68 19.51 -3.16 -6.01
N THR A 69 19.14 -4.39 -5.63
CA THR A 69 18.88 -5.50 -6.56
C THR A 69 17.40 -5.60 -6.92
N VAL A 70 16.50 -5.48 -5.95
CA VAL A 70 15.06 -5.70 -6.18
C VAL A 70 14.36 -4.46 -6.75
N ALA A 71 14.71 -3.24 -6.31
CA ALA A 71 14.02 -2.04 -6.74
C ALA A 71 14.08 -1.80 -8.26
N PRO A 72 15.23 -1.95 -8.95
CA PRO A 72 15.27 -1.83 -10.41
C PRO A 72 14.38 -2.87 -11.11
N LYS A 73 14.34 -4.11 -10.62
CA LYS A 73 13.52 -5.18 -11.19
C LYS A 73 12.03 -4.93 -10.98
N ILE A 74 11.63 -4.34 -9.85
CA ILE A 74 10.25 -3.86 -9.63
C ILE A 74 9.93 -2.80 -10.68
N CYS A 75 10.78 -1.78 -10.85
CA CYS A 75 10.59 -0.73 -11.85
C CYS A 75 10.47 -1.31 -13.28
N ASP A 76 11.29 -2.31 -13.62
CA ASP A 76 11.23 -2.96 -14.93
C ASP A 76 9.92 -3.75 -15.12
N SER A 77 9.42 -4.42 -14.07
CA SER A 77 8.11 -5.08 -14.09
C SER A 77 6.97 -4.08 -14.33
N LEU A 78 7.00 -2.93 -13.65
CA LEU A 78 6.03 -1.84 -13.86
C LEU A 78 6.08 -1.32 -15.31
N LYS A 79 7.27 -1.05 -15.83
CA LYS A 79 7.48 -0.55 -17.20
C LYS A 79 7.04 -1.57 -18.25
N ALA A 80 7.34 -2.85 -18.08
CA ALA A 80 6.95 -3.92 -18.98
C ALA A 80 5.42 -4.01 -19.14
N ARG A 81 4.69 -3.62 -18.09
CA ARG A 81 3.22 -3.57 -18.04
C ARG A 81 2.66 -2.17 -18.33
N ARG A 82 3.50 -1.22 -18.76
CA ARG A 82 3.15 0.18 -19.07
C ARG A 82 2.52 0.95 -17.91
N ILE A 83 2.83 0.56 -16.68
CA ILE A 83 2.38 1.27 -15.47
C ILE A 83 3.24 2.51 -15.26
N GLN A 84 2.59 3.67 -15.19
CA GLN A 84 3.25 4.95 -14.94
C GLN A 84 3.30 5.22 -13.43
N TYR A 85 4.46 4.99 -12.82
CA TYR A 85 4.70 5.31 -11.41
C TYR A 85 5.52 6.60 -11.26
N CYS A 86 5.23 7.38 -10.23
CA CYS A 86 5.97 8.59 -9.87
C CYS A 86 6.92 8.34 -8.69
N ALA A 87 6.65 7.34 -7.84
CA ALA A 87 7.51 7.01 -6.72
C ALA A 87 7.48 5.52 -6.34
N LEU A 88 8.62 5.06 -5.81
CA LEU A 88 8.82 3.74 -5.25
C LEU A 88 9.64 3.88 -3.96
N HIS A 89 9.02 3.59 -2.82
CA HIS A 89 9.62 3.74 -1.51
C HIS A 89 9.48 2.46 -0.67
N THR A 90 10.34 2.36 0.34
CA THR A 90 10.15 1.42 1.45
C THR A 90 9.64 2.20 2.65
N SER A 91 8.61 1.67 3.31
CA SER A 91 8.01 2.32 4.47
C SER A 91 7.63 1.29 5.52
N ARG A 92 7.39 1.77 6.73
CA ARG A 92 6.65 1.05 7.74
C ARG A 92 5.72 2.01 8.44
N PHE A 93 4.45 1.64 8.55
CA PHE A 93 3.47 2.46 9.24
C PHE A 93 3.30 2.00 10.69
N ILE A 94 3.23 2.96 11.61
CA ILE A 94 2.70 2.73 12.95
C ILE A 94 1.27 3.24 12.96
N THR A 95 0.33 2.39 13.38
CA THR A 95 -1.07 2.75 13.57
C THR A 95 -1.35 2.95 15.05
N HIS A 96 -1.88 4.13 15.39
CA HIS A 96 -2.25 4.52 16.76
C HIS A 96 -3.72 4.19 16.98
N GLY A 97 -3.98 3.25 17.89
CA GLY A 97 -5.32 2.83 18.29
C GLY A 97 -5.92 3.74 19.36
N GLU A 98 -7.23 3.62 19.56
CA GLU A 98 -8.00 4.44 20.52
C GLU A 98 -7.57 4.25 21.98
N ASP A 99 -7.06 3.07 22.33
CA ASP A 99 -6.59 2.71 23.66
C ASP A 99 -5.16 3.20 23.96
N GLY A 100 -4.58 4.00 23.04
CA GLY A 100 -3.18 4.43 23.09
C GLY A 100 -2.20 3.32 22.70
N GLN A 101 -2.68 2.14 22.29
CA GLN A 101 -1.80 1.10 21.77
C GLN A 101 -1.34 1.43 20.36
N THR A 102 -0.07 1.17 20.12
CA THR A 102 0.53 1.36 18.80
C THR A 102 0.79 0.00 18.16
N THR A 103 0.30 -0.17 16.94
CA THR A 103 0.56 -1.37 16.14
C THR A 103 1.60 -1.04 15.08
N ARG A 104 2.74 -1.73 15.15
CA ARG A 104 3.77 -1.65 14.11
C ARG A 104 3.36 -2.54 12.93
N GLY A 105 3.17 -1.93 11.77
CA GLY A 105 2.84 -2.62 10.53
C GLY A 105 4.00 -3.45 9.94
N PRO A 106 3.70 -4.26 8.91
CA PRO A 106 4.72 -4.96 8.13
C PRO A 106 5.60 -3.97 7.36
N VAL A 107 6.67 -4.48 6.75
CA VAL A 107 7.42 -3.70 5.76
C VAL A 107 6.51 -3.46 4.56
N VAL A 108 6.52 -2.24 4.04
CA VAL A 108 5.72 -1.84 2.89
C VAL A 108 6.61 -1.45 1.71
N ILE A 109 6.36 -2.06 0.55
CA ILE A 109 6.73 -1.47 -0.74
C ILE A 109 5.62 -0.53 -1.15
N TRP A 110 5.91 0.76 -1.14
CA TRP A 110 4.94 1.80 -1.39
C TRP A 110 5.15 2.38 -2.79
N ILE A 111 4.16 2.16 -3.66
CA ILE A 111 4.21 2.54 -5.08
C ILE A 111 3.17 3.63 -5.32
N THR A 112 3.62 4.81 -5.73
CA THR A 112 2.71 5.89 -6.13
C THR A 112 2.62 5.94 -7.64
N VAL A 113 1.40 5.88 -8.17
CA VAL A 113 1.07 6.01 -9.59
C VAL A 113 0.40 7.34 -9.85
N LEU A 114 0.47 7.80 -11.10
CA LEU A 114 -0.23 9.02 -11.50
C LEU A 114 -1.75 8.80 -11.36
N PRO A 115 -2.51 9.82 -10.96
CA PRO A 115 -3.97 9.71 -10.85
C PRO A 115 -4.60 9.22 -12.15
N ASN A 116 -5.49 8.23 -12.06
CA ASN A 116 -6.21 7.60 -13.17
C ASN A 116 -5.32 6.88 -14.20
N SER A 117 -4.03 6.65 -13.90
CA SER A 117 -3.11 5.98 -14.84
C SER A 117 -3.07 4.46 -14.71
N THR A 118 -3.56 3.92 -13.59
CA THR A 118 -3.48 2.48 -13.25
C THR A 118 -4.78 2.06 -12.58
N THR A 119 -5.25 0.84 -12.88
CA THR A 119 -6.45 0.29 -12.24
C THR A 119 -6.10 -0.55 -11.00
N VAL A 120 -7.08 -0.76 -10.12
CA VAL A 120 -6.97 -1.71 -9.00
C VAL A 120 -6.61 -3.11 -9.51
N GLU A 121 -7.19 -3.52 -10.64
CA GLU A 121 -6.94 -4.81 -11.26
C GLU A 121 -5.50 -4.95 -11.74
N ASP A 122 -4.96 -3.93 -12.43
CA ASP A 122 -3.56 -3.93 -12.86
C ASP A 122 -2.62 -4.03 -11.65
N ALA A 123 -2.84 -3.20 -10.63
CA ALA A 123 -2.06 -3.23 -9.40
C ALA A 123 -2.12 -4.61 -8.72
N HIS A 124 -3.31 -5.22 -8.68
CA HIS A 124 -3.52 -6.58 -8.18
C HIS A 124 -2.75 -7.63 -9.00
N LEU A 125 -2.79 -7.57 -10.33
CA LEU A 125 -2.14 -8.52 -11.23
C LEU A 125 -0.61 -8.43 -11.25
N VAL A 126 -0.03 -7.27 -10.96
CA VAL A 126 1.44 -7.09 -10.88
C VAL A 126 2.00 -7.51 -9.53
N THR A 127 1.22 -7.32 -8.47
CA THR A 127 1.69 -7.48 -7.10
C THR A 127 2.26 -8.87 -6.76
N PRO A 128 1.69 -10.00 -7.23
CA PRO A 128 2.27 -11.32 -7.02
C PRO A 128 3.70 -11.45 -7.53
N ASP A 129 4.01 -10.88 -8.70
CA ASP A 129 5.37 -10.92 -9.27
C ASP A 129 6.36 -10.12 -8.40
N ILE A 130 5.91 -9.00 -7.83
CA ILE A 130 6.72 -8.19 -6.90
C ILE A 130 6.96 -8.96 -5.61
N LEU A 131 5.94 -9.60 -5.04
CA LEU A 131 6.05 -10.39 -3.82
C LEU A 131 6.97 -11.61 -4.03
N ALA A 132 6.83 -12.32 -5.15
CA ALA A 132 7.70 -13.45 -5.49
C ALA A 132 9.16 -13.00 -5.65
N LEU A 133 9.41 -11.87 -6.32
CA LEU A 133 10.75 -11.30 -6.43
C LEU A 133 11.35 -11.00 -5.06
N LEU A 134 10.57 -10.45 -4.13
CA LEU A 134 11.04 -10.15 -2.76
C LEU A 134 11.35 -11.44 -2.00
N GLU A 135 10.49 -12.44 -2.11
CA GLU A 135 10.64 -13.76 -1.47
C GLU A 135 11.88 -14.50 -1.99
N ASP A 136 12.11 -14.50 -3.30
CA ASP A 136 13.31 -15.07 -3.95
C ASP A 136 14.62 -14.41 -3.46
N ASN A 137 14.53 -13.18 -2.92
CA ASN A 137 15.65 -12.45 -2.35
C ASN A 137 15.65 -12.48 -0.80
N GLY A 138 14.89 -13.40 -0.19
CA GLY A 138 14.85 -13.63 1.26
C GLY A 138 14.11 -12.56 2.06
N VAL A 139 13.25 -11.78 1.41
CA VAL A 139 12.44 -10.75 2.06
C VAL A 139 11.01 -11.28 2.20
N HIS A 140 10.60 -11.55 3.44
CA HIS A 140 9.27 -12.05 3.79
C HIS A 140 8.47 -11.00 4.56
N ASP A 141 7.18 -11.28 4.81
CA ASP A 141 6.26 -10.43 5.57
C ASP A 141 6.17 -8.98 5.06
N VAL A 142 6.20 -8.83 3.73
CA VAL A 142 6.08 -7.54 3.03
C VAL A 142 4.66 -7.36 2.49
N VAL A 143 4.18 -6.13 2.54
CA VAL A 143 2.95 -5.71 1.88
C VAL A 143 3.31 -4.75 0.75
N VAL A 144 2.79 -4.97 -0.45
CA VAL A 144 2.80 -3.96 -1.51
C VAL A 144 1.55 -3.11 -1.37
N GLU A 145 1.73 -1.80 -1.24
CA GLU A 145 0.66 -0.80 -1.18
C GLU A 145 0.82 0.18 -2.33
N TRP A 146 -0.28 0.44 -3.02
CA TRP A 146 -0.37 1.30 -4.19
C TRP A 146 -1.19 2.52 -3.85
N THR A 147 -0.70 3.69 -4.25
CA THR A 147 -1.38 4.96 -4.05
C THR A 147 -1.50 5.74 -5.34
N GLU A 148 -2.55 6.54 -5.44
CA GLU A 148 -2.64 7.57 -6.46
C GLU A 148 -2.17 8.90 -5.87
N GLY A 149 -1.32 9.60 -6.62
CA GLY A 149 -0.82 10.91 -6.20
C GLY A 149 0.24 11.43 -7.15
N VAL A 150 0.51 12.73 -7.03
CA VAL A 150 1.67 13.35 -7.65
C VAL A 150 2.66 13.61 -6.52
N VAL A 151 3.89 13.12 -6.67
CA VAL A 151 4.97 13.48 -5.77
C VAL A 151 5.53 14.81 -6.25
N GLU A 152 5.44 15.85 -5.42
CA GLU A 152 6.10 17.14 -5.65
C GLU A 152 7.62 17.05 -5.48
#